data_AF-A0A1F3B6L6-F1
#
_entry.id   AF-A0A1F3B6L6-F1
#
_cell.length_a   1.000
_cell.length_b   1.000
_cell.length_c   1.000
_cell.angle_alpha   90.00
_cell.angle_beta   90.00
_cell.angle_gamma   90.00
#
_symmetry.space_group_name_H-M   'P 1'
#
loop_
_entity.id
_entity.type
_entity.pdbx_description
1 polymer ?
#
loop_
_entity_poly.entity_id
_entity_poly.type
_entity_poly.pdbx_seq_one_letter_code
_entity_poly.pdbx_strand_id
1 'polypeptide(L)'
;MTYLKTSGIDILPVNIAILAVGIVDLSTTLFWVRTGQATELNPIMAAFLGAGTLPFVLAKLCTLAAYVTVTEWYRRKRGAGFARMAGNFTVTAYLSIYAVSFASVNSHLFAG
;
A
#
# COMPACT_ATOMS: atom_id res chain seq x y z
N MET A 1 23.71 -9.67 -8.11
CA MET A 1 22.47 -9.59 -7.31
C MET A 1 22.66 -10.52 -6.11
N THR A 2 23.05 -9.96 -4.97
CA THR A 2 23.59 -10.70 -3.82
C THR A 2 22.45 -11.24 -2.97
N TYR A 3 22.36 -12.57 -2.84
CA TYR A 3 21.36 -13.24 -2.02
C TYR A 3 21.79 -13.21 -0.55
N LEU A 4 20.90 -12.79 0.35
CA LEU A 4 21.07 -13.02 1.77
C LEU A 4 20.61 -14.46 2.05
N LYS A 5 21.58 -15.37 2.07
CA LYS A 5 21.36 -16.80 2.34
C LYS A 5 21.18 -16.99 3.85
N THR A 6 19.99 -16.70 4.34
CA THR A 6 19.60 -16.97 5.72
C THR A 6 18.77 -18.25 5.73
N SER A 7 19.40 -19.37 6.08
CA SER A 7 18.79 -20.59 6.61
C SER A 7 17.38 -20.94 6.09
N GLY A 8 17.28 -21.53 4.89
CA GLY A 8 16.11 -22.30 4.44
C GLY A 8 14.91 -21.53 3.88
N ILE A 9 14.90 -20.19 3.92
CA ILE A 9 13.84 -19.39 3.27
C ILE A 9 14.51 -18.31 2.43
N ASP A 10 14.61 -18.53 1.12
CA ASP A 10 15.11 -17.54 0.16
C ASP A 10 14.06 -16.44 -0.04
N ILE A 11 13.99 -15.48 0.89
CA ILE A 11 13.16 -14.28 0.79
C ILE A 11 13.96 -13.20 0.07
N LEU A 12 13.38 -12.55 -0.93
CA LEU A 12 14.05 -11.41 -1.55
C LEU A 12 14.26 -10.27 -0.54
N PRO A 13 15.44 -9.63 -0.51
CA PRO A 13 15.68 -8.45 0.33
C PRO A 13 14.65 -7.34 0.12
N VAL A 14 14.10 -7.22 -1.10
CA VAL A 14 13.05 -6.25 -1.42
C VAL A 14 11.77 -6.51 -0.62
N ASN A 15 11.38 -7.77 -0.40
CA ASN A 15 10.17 -8.10 0.35
C ASN A 15 10.36 -7.81 1.84
N ILE A 16 11.57 -8.00 2.37
CA ILE A 16 11.90 -7.62 3.76
C ILE A 16 11.79 -6.10 3.92
N ALA A 17 12.30 -5.33 2.96
CA ALA A 17 12.16 -3.88 2.95
C ALA A 17 10.69 -3.44 2.87
N ILE A 18 9.88 -4.07 2.00
CA ILE A 18 8.44 -3.79 1.88
C ILE A 18 7.70 -4.10 3.19
N LEU A 19 8.01 -5.21 3.85
CA LEU A 19 7.44 -5.55 5.14
C LEU A 19 7.81 -4.51 6.21
N ALA A 20 9.08 -4.14 6.28
CA ALA A 20 9.55 -3.12 7.23
C ALA A 20 8.83 -1.77 7.00
N VAL A 21 8.75 -1.32 5.74
CA VAL A 21 8.04 -0.08 5.39
C VAL A 21 6.56 -0.16 5.73
N GLY A 22 5.88 -1.28 5.44
CA GLY A 22 4.46 -1.45 5.78
C GLY A 22 4.18 -1.45 7.28
N ILE A 23 5.09 -1.99 8.09
CA ILE A 23 4.99 -1.96 9.56
C ILE A 23 5.20 -0.54 10.09
N VAL A 24 6.21 0.17 9.57
CA VAL A 24 6.47 1.57 9.93
C VAL A 24 5.27 2.43 9.57
N ASP A 25 4.75 2.31 8.35
CA ASP A 25 3.56 3.03 7.88
C ASP A 25 2.33 2.79 8.78
N LEU A 26 2.02 1.53 9.11
CA LEU A 26 0.95 1.19 10.05
C LEU A 26 1.15 1.88 11.41
N SER A 27 2.37 1.81 11.94
CA SER A 27 2.72 2.34 13.27
C SER A 27 2.61 3.87 13.30
N THR A 28 3.13 4.55 12.26
CA THR A 28 3.08 6.01 12.15
C THR A 28 1.65 6.50 11.93
N THR A 29 0.85 5.82 11.10
CA THR A 29 -0.56 6.18 10.93
C THR A 29 -1.31 6.06 12.24
N LEU A 30 -1.13 4.95 12.96
CA LEU A 30 -1.85 4.74 14.21
C LEU A 30 -1.45 5.76 15.27
N PHE A 31 -0.17 6.11 15.34
CA PHE A 31 0.34 7.15 16.23
C PHE A 31 -0.29 8.51 15.91
N TRP A 32 -0.21 8.98 14.67
CA TRP A 32 -0.71 10.30 14.30
C TRP A 32 -2.23 10.42 14.38
N VAL A 33 -2.97 9.39 13.94
CA VAL A 33 -4.43 9.34 14.06
C VAL A 33 -4.87 9.37 15.52
N ARG A 34 -4.23 8.58 16.40
CA ARG A 34 -4.59 8.57 17.82
C ARG A 34 -4.28 9.89 18.53
N THR A 35 -3.26 10.62 18.07
CA THR A 35 -2.95 11.96 18.58
C THR A 35 -3.82 13.06 17.95
N GLY A 36 -4.74 12.73 17.04
CA GLY A 36 -5.58 13.69 16.33
C GLY A 36 -4.82 14.60 15.36
N GLN A 37 -3.55 14.27 15.05
CA GLN A 37 -2.65 15.07 14.23
C GLN A 37 -2.78 14.76 12.73
N ALA A 38 -3.44 13.66 12.37
CA ALA A 38 -3.65 13.27 10.99
C ALA A 38 -4.99 12.55 10.79
N THR A 39 -5.55 12.68 9.59
CA THR A 39 -6.68 11.90 9.10
C THR A 39 -6.20 10.95 7.99
N GLU A 40 -6.80 9.75 7.94
CA GLU A 40 -6.44 8.78 6.91
C GLU A 40 -6.99 9.22 5.55
N LEU A 41 -6.11 9.46 4.58
CA LEU A 41 -6.48 9.97 3.25
C LEU A 41 -7.01 8.88 2.31
N ASN A 42 -6.75 7.61 2.61
CA ASN A 42 -7.33 6.51 1.84
C ASN A 42 -8.78 6.28 2.31
N PRO A 43 -9.81 6.57 1.49
CA PRO A 43 -11.21 6.52 1.93
C PRO A 43 -11.65 5.11 2.35
N ILE A 44 -11.08 4.06 1.74
CA ILE A 44 -11.31 2.67 2.17
C ILE A 44 -10.73 2.46 3.56
N MET A 45 -9.49 2.92 3.77
CA MET A 45 -8.78 2.73 5.04
C MET A 45 -9.30 3.64 6.15
N ALA A 46 -9.84 4.80 5.80
CA ALA A 46 -10.58 5.69 6.68
C ALA A 46 -11.90 5.04 7.14
N ALA A 47 -12.60 4.32 6.27
CA ALA A 47 -13.78 3.55 6.66
C ALA A 47 -13.43 2.43 7.65
N PHE A 48 -12.33 1.70 7.41
CA PHE A 48 -11.82 0.69 8.36
C PHE A 48 -11.39 1.32 9.69
N LEU A 49 -10.75 2.49 9.65
CA LEU A 49 -10.35 3.24 10.85
C LEU A 49 -11.56 3.74 11.65
N GLY A 50 -12.62 4.17 10.96
CA GLY A 50 -13.90 4.56 11.56
C GLY A 50 -14.62 3.39 12.24
N ALA A 51 -14.44 2.16 11.77
CA ALA A 51 -14.93 0.94 12.42
C ALA A 51 -14.08 0.53 13.64
N GLY A 52 -12.90 1.12 13.82
CA GLY A 52 -12.02 0.93 14.97
C GLY A 52 -10.56 0.70 14.58
N THR A 53 -9.67 0.75 15.57
CA THR A 53 -8.23 0.48 15.36
C THR A 53 -7.97 -0.94 14.83
N LEU A 54 -8.70 -1.94 15.34
CA LEU A 54 -8.45 -3.34 15.01
C LEU A 54 -8.80 -3.66 13.53
N PRO A 55 -9.98 -3.28 12.99
CA PRO A 55 -10.26 -3.42 11.56
C PRO A 55 -9.24 -2.74 10.65
N PHE A 56 -8.76 -1.55 11.03
CA PHE A 56 -7.73 -0.82 10.28
C PHE A 56 -6.39 -1.56 10.22
N VAL A 57 -5.92 -2.07 11.37
CA VAL A 57 -4.69 -2.86 11.44
C VAL A 57 -4.81 -4.13 10.58
N LEU A 58 -5.93 -4.84 10.69
CA LEU A 58 -6.17 -6.05 9.90
C LEU A 58 -6.22 -5.75 8.39
N ALA A 59 -6.88 -4.67 7.98
CA ALA A 59 -6.93 -4.27 6.58
C ALA A 59 -5.54 -3.95 6.01
N LYS A 60 -4.70 -3.20 6.75
CA LYS A 60 -3.31 -2.91 6.36
C LYS A 60 -2.45 -4.17 6.31
N LEU A 61 -2.55 -5.07 7.29
CA LEU A 61 -1.82 -6.33 7.28
C LEU A 61 -2.25 -7.25 6.14
N CYS A 62 -3.55 -7.34 5.85
CA CYS A 62 -4.07 -8.11 4.73
C CYS A 62 -3.60 -7.56 3.39
N THR A 63 -3.59 -6.24 3.20
CA THR A 63 -3.07 -5.63 1.96
C THR A 63 -1.56 -5.81 1.81
N LEU A 64 -0.80 -5.67 2.90
CA LEU A 64 0.64 -5.93 2.91
C LEU A 64 0.95 -7.40 2.59
N ALA A 65 0.23 -8.34 3.23
CA ALA A 65 0.37 -9.77 2.97
C ALA A 65 -0.04 -10.14 1.54
N ALA A 66 -1.14 -9.57 1.02
CA ALA A 66 -1.56 -9.75 -0.36
C ALA A 66 -0.48 -9.25 -1.33
N TYR A 67 0.07 -8.06 -1.11
CA TYR A 67 1.14 -7.51 -1.94
C TYR A 67 2.39 -8.40 -1.94
N VAL A 68 2.86 -8.83 -0.77
CA VAL A 68 4.06 -9.69 -0.66
C VAL A 68 3.80 -11.06 -1.28
N THR A 69 2.63 -11.66 -1.04
CA THR A 69 2.26 -12.98 -1.58
C THR A 69 2.12 -12.92 -3.10
N VAL A 70 1.46 -11.90 -3.64
CA VAL A 70 1.34 -11.70 -5.09
C VAL A 70 2.72 -11.49 -5.69
N THR A 71 3.54 -10.61 -5.13
CA THR A 71 4.91 -10.35 -5.64
C THR A 71 5.77 -11.61 -5.66
N GLU A 72 5.76 -12.42 -4.59
CA GLU A 72 6.49 -13.69 -4.53
C GLU A 72 5.93 -14.76 -5.48
N TRP A 73 4.60 -14.93 -5.52
CA TRP A 73 3.95 -15.89 -6.41
C TRP A 73 4.20 -15.53 -7.88
N TYR A 74 4.16 -14.24 -8.19
CA TYR A 74 4.38 -13.73 -9.53
C TYR A 74 5.84 -13.89 -9.97
N ARG A 75 6.79 -13.60 -9.07
CA ARG A 75 8.23 -13.86 -9.29
C ARG A 75 8.48 -15.31 -9.66
N ARG A 76 7.83 -16.25 -8.97
CA ARG A 76 8.02 -17.70 -9.20
C ARG A 76 7.43 -18.19 -10.52
N LYS A 77 6.43 -17.49 -11.09
CA LYS A 77 5.67 -18.00 -12.25
C LYS A 77 6.01 -17.39 -13.61
N ARG A 78 6.38 -16.11 -13.73
CA ARG A 78 6.31 -15.43 -15.05
C ARG A 78 7.43 -14.47 -15.46
N GLY A 79 8.39 -14.15 -14.60
CA GLY A 79 9.44 -13.18 -14.93
C GLY A 79 8.96 -11.71 -14.95
N ALA A 80 9.90 -10.76 -14.90
CA ALA A 80 9.72 -9.37 -14.47
C ALA A 80 8.76 -8.47 -15.31
N GLY A 81 8.35 -8.89 -16.50
CA GLY A 81 7.62 -8.03 -17.45
C GLY A 81 6.21 -7.65 -17.03
N PHE A 82 5.42 -8.60 -16.50
CA PHE A 82 4.03 -8.34 -16.13
C PHE A 82 3.90 -7.76 -14.71
N ALA A 83 4.89 -8.00 -13.83
CA ALA A 83 4.99 -7.28 -12.56
C ALA A 83 5.13 -5.76 -12.80
N ARG A 84 5.87 -5.36 -13.85
CA ARG A 84 5.91 -3.98 -14.34
C ARG A 84 4.54 -3.49 -14.83
N MET A 85 3.80 -4.32 -15.58
CA MET A 85 2.47 -3.96 -16.07
C MET A 85 1.46 -3.77 -14.92
N ALA A 86 1.47 -4.66 -13.93
CA ALA A 86 0.63 -4.56 -12.74
C ALA A 86 1.01 -3.35 -11.88
N GLY A 87 2.31 -3.10 -11.67
CA GLY A 87 2.79 -1.90 -10.99
C GLY A 87 2.38 -0.61 -11.70
N ASN A 88 2.54 -0.56 -13.03
CA ASN A 88 2.09 0.58 -13.84
C ASN A 88 0.56 0.75 -13.74
N PHE A 89 -0.21 -0.34 -13.75
CA PHE A 89 -1.66 -0.27 -13.55
C PHE A 89 -2.03 0.30 -12.18
N THR A 90 -1.35 -0.13 -11.12
CA THR A 90 -1.55 0.41 -9.76
C THR A 90 -1.23 1.89 -9.68
N VAL A 91 -0.10 2.32 -10.25
CA VAL A 91 0.29 3.75 -10.28
C VAL A 91 -0.72 4.57 -11.09
N THR A 92 -1.12 4.09 -12.28
CA THR A 92 -2.13 4.76 -13.11
C THR A 92 -3.48 4.86 -12.40
N ALA A 93 -3.92 3.79 -11.74
CA ALA A 93 -5.15 3.79 -10.97
C ALA A 93 -5.09 4.80 -9.81
N TYR A 94 -3.96 4.84 -9.10
CA TYR A 94 -3.74 5.79 -8.00
C TYR A 94 -3.77 7.25 -8.48
N LEU A 95 -3.05 7.57 -9.56
CA LEU A 95 -3.03 8.90 -10.16
C LEU A 95 -4.40 9.32 -10.70
N SER A 96 -5.16 8.39 -11.28
CA SER A 96 -6.51 8.66 -11.81
C SER A 96 -7.49 8.98 -10.69
N ILE A 97 -7.46 8.21 -9.60
CA ILE A 97 -8.26 8.49 -8.41
C ILE A 97 -7.90 9.85 -7.84
N TYR A 98 -6.61 10.15 -7.70
CA TYR A 98 -6.14 11.45 -7.23
C TYR A 98 -6.62 12.61 -8.12
N ALA A 99 -6.48 12.50 -9.45
CA ALA A 99 -6.89 13.54 -10.40
C ALA A 99 -8.41 13.80 -10.33
N VAL A 100 -9.22 12.73 -10.25
CA VAL A 100 -10.68 12.83 -10.11
C VAL A 100 -11.07 13.47 -8.78
N SER A 101 -10.47 13.04 -7.67
CA SER A 101 -10.72 13.62 -6.35
C SER A 101 -10.27 15.08 -6.27
N PHE A 102 -9.15 15.43 -6.90
CA PHE A 102 -8.68 16.81 -6.99
C PHE A 102 -9.65 17.67 -7.80
N ALA A 103 -10.11 17.20 -8.97
CA ALA A 103 -11.04 17.91 -9.82
C ALA A 103 -12.42 18.08 -9.17
N SER A 104 -12.90 17.09 -8.40
CA SER A 104 -14.20 17.19 -7.73
C SER A 104 -14.19 18.19 -6.57
N VAL A 105 -13.13 18.17 -5.76
CA VAL A 105 -12.94 19.10 -4.63
C VAL A 105 -12.65 20.53 -5.13
N ASN A 106 -11.89 20.66 -6.22
CA ASN A 106 -11.53 21.95 -6.82
C ASN A 106 -12.43 22.29 -8.02
N SER A 107 -13.63 21.73 -8.08
CA SER A 107 -14.58 21.94 -9.19
C SER A 107 -14.92 23.42 -9.37
N HIS A 108 -14.86 24.23 -8.31
CA HIS A 108 -15.02 25.69 -8.35
C HIS A 108 -13.91 26.42 -9.15
N LEU A 109 -12.75 25.81 -9.39
CA LEU A 109 -11.70 26.36 -10.26
C LEU A 109 -11.95 26.03 -11.75
N PHE A 110 -12.83 25.06 -12.03
CA PHE A 110 -13.13 24.57 -13.38
C PHE A 110 -14.55 24.90 -13.83
N ALA A 111 -15.45 25.24 -12.89
CA ALA A 111 -16.75 25.82 -13.13
C ALA A 111 -16.59 27.35 -13.28
N GLY A 112 -16.11 27.77 -14.45
CA GLY A 112 -16.29 29.14 -14.93
C GLY A 112 -17.72 29.37 -15.40
#